data_AF-A0A7W1NC01-F1
#
_entry.id   AF-A0A7W1NC01-F1
#
_cell.length_a   1.000
_cell.length_b   1.000
_cell.length_c   1.000
_cell.angle_alpha   90.00
_cell.angle_beta   90.00
_cell.angle_gamma   90.00
#
_symmetry.space_group_name_H-M   'P 1'
#
loop_
_entity.id
_entity.type
_entity.pdbx_description
1 polymer ?
#
loop_
_entity_poly.entity_id
_entity_poly.type
_entity_poly.pdbx_seq_one_letter_code
_entity_poly.pdbx_strand_id
1 'polypeptide(L)'
;MCCFSGHVDHVTRTRIFARPDADGRQFLVYQMNYKAKEPVAMVLPLPTPAASPEDALRFIDLHGYEYFFVDLERGFPDPDATAWRGVAPATAAAAPVPLAVVEVGAFVASFVPTRADFTRLDARFRLPDATFDALPRYRDYGFAVFQLRAGEPKVHPMAFSFPRRDPGALFFPTVHIHDGVVHERAGFDHVLYAQAERDTRPALGEWRESERPASAFVDLNHAAGIVAGDAHVHRSVLRGDLINRDTLIALA
;
A
#
# COMPACT_ATOMS: atom_id res chain seq x y z
N MET A 1 4.85 7.00 -8.28
CA MET A 1 3.46 7.39 -8.60
C MET A 1 2.70 6.17 -9.08
N CYS A 2 1.68 5.69 -8.35
CA CYS A 2 0.86 4.52 -8.71
C CYS A 2 0.17 4.65 -10.09
N CYS A 3 -0.64 3.67 -10.49
CA CYS A 3 -1.48 3.81 -11.69
C CYS A 3 -2.72 4.66 -11.37
N PHE A 4 -2.87 5.83 -12.00
CA PHE A 4 -4.05 6.69 -11.83
C PHE A 4 -4.84 6.84 -13.13
N SER A 5 -6.18 6.88 -13.04
CA SER A 5 -7.07 7.08 -14.20
C SER A 5 -7.03 8.49 -14.78
N GLY A 6 -6.38 9.44 -14.10
CA GLY A 6 -6.27 10.83 -14.51
C GLY A 6 -5.03 11.50 -13.93
N HIS A 7 -4.90 12.79 -14.20
CA HIS A 7 -3.76 13.58 -13.77
C HIS A 7 -3.70 13.75 -12.24
N VAL A 8 -2.50 13.58 -11.68
CA VAL A 8 -2.21 13.79 -10.25
C VAL A 8 -1.02 14.73 -10.16
N ASP A 9 -1.15 15.84 -9.42
CA ASP A 9 -0.13 16.86 -9.29
C ASP A 9 1.14 16.29 -8.62
N HIS A 10 0.96 15.46 -7.59
CA HIS A 10 2.05 14.71 -6.96
C HIS A 10 1.55 13.49 -6.19
N VAL A 11 2.42 12.49 -6.05
CA VAL A 11 2.28 11.36 -5.13
C VAL A 11 3.59 11.17 -4.38
N THR A 12 3.53 11.13 -3.05
CA THR A 12 4.72 11.02 -2.19
C THR A 12 4.47 10.09 -1.01
N ARG A 13 5.54 9.72 -0.29
CA ARG A 13 5.47 8.92 0.94
C ARG A 13 4.64 7.66 0.78
N THR A 14 4.86 6.94 -0.32
CA THR A 14 4.13 5.69 -0.54
C THR A 14 4.63 4.65 0.45
N ARG A 15 3.70 3.96 1.10
CA ARG A 15 3.99 2.91 2.07
C ARG A 15 3.13 1.70 1.77
N ILE A 16 3.75 0.54 1.72
CA ILE A 16 3.06 -0.70 1.37
C ILE A 16 3.48 -1.77 2.35
N PHE A 17 2.51 -2.46 2.95
CA PHE A 17 2.73 -3.65 3.76
C PHE A 17 2.17 -4.86 3.03
N ALA A 18 2.89 -5.98 3.05
CA ALA A 18 2.36 -7.26 2.62
C ALA A 18 2.74 -8.40 3.57
N ARG A 19 1.85 -9.38 3.72
CA ARG A 19 2.20 -10.66 4.33
C ARG A 19 1.34 -11.80 3.75
N PRO A 20 1.81 -13.06 3.84
CA PRO A 20 0.95 -14.21 3.61
C PRO A 20 -0.22 -14.21 4.60
N ASP A 21 -1.37 -14.68 4.11
CA ASP A 21 -2.53 -15.02 4.91
C ASP A 21 -2.88 -16.49 4.66
N ALA A 22 -3.81 -17.04 5.46
CA ALA A 22 -4.32 -18.39 5.30
C ALA A 22 -4.80 -18.67 3.86
N ASP A 23 -4.84 -19.94 3.49
CA ASP A 23 -5.38 -20.43 2.21
C ASP A 23 -4.70 -19.83 0.96
N GLY A 24 -3.40 -19.55 1.05
CA GLY A 24 -2.62 -19.01 -0.07
C GLY A 24 -2.93 -17.56 -0.39
N ARG A 25 -3.55 -16.82 0.54
CA ARG A 25 -3.88 -15.40 0.36
C ARG A 25 -2.72 -14.49 0.73
N GLN A 26 -2.84 -13.22 0.40
CA GLN A 26 -1.94 -12.15 0.82
C GLN A 26 -2.75 -11.00 1.36
N PHE A 27 -2.38 -10.49 2.54
CA PHE A 27 -2.78 -9.15 2.96
C PHE A 27 -1.92 -8.11 2.28
N LEU A 28 -2.54 -7.02 1.84
CA LEU A 28 -1.86 -5.83 1.37
C LEU A 28 -2.48 -4.60 2.03
N VAL A 29 -1.63 -3.73 2.55
CA VAL A 29 -2.02 -2.40 3.03
C VAL A 29 -1.23 -1.36 2.25
N TYR A 30 -1.91 -0.33 1.78
CA TYR A 30 -1.33 0.74 0.97
C TYR A 30 -1.67 2.10 1.58
N GLN A 31 -0.69 3.00 1.65
CA GLN A 31 -0.90 4.40 2.00
C GLN A 31 0.01 5.28 1.15
N MET A 32 -0.47 6.48 0.82
CA MET A 32 0.32 7.50 0.15
C MET A 32 -0.23 8.88 0.49
N ASN A 33 0.54 9.92 0.15
CA ASN A 33 0.03 11.27 0.03
C ASN A 33 -0.15 11.57 -1.46
N TYR A 34 -1.27 12.19 -1.83
CA TYR A 34 -1.49 12.67 -3.19
C TYR A 34 -2.18 14.03 -3.21
N LYS A 35 -2.05 14.69 -4.35
CA LYS A 35 -2.87 15.85 -4.70
C LYS A 35 -3.37 15.73 -6.12
N ALA A 36 -4.67 15.91 -6.32
CA ALA A 36 -5.29 15.93 -7.64
C ALA A 36 -6.30 17.08 -7.73
N LYS A 37 -6.44 17.69 -8.91
CA LYS A 37 -7.42 18.76 -9.13
C LYS A 37 -8.84 18.23 -9.28
N GLU A 38 -8.96 17.02 -9.81
CA GLU A 38 -10.21 16.32 -10.05
C GLU A 38 -10.22 14.99 -9.30
N PRO A 39 -11.40 14.38 -9.05
CA PRO A 39 -11.47 13.00 -8.58
C PRO A 39 -10.77 12.04 -9.56
N VAL A 40 -10.01 11.09 -9.03
CA VAL A 40 -9.24 10.11 -9.81
C VAL A 40 -9.43 8.72 -9.22
N ALA A 41 -9.21 7.67 -10.00
CA ALA A 41 -9.04 6.33 -9.46
C ALA A 41 -7.57 5.99 -9.35
N MET A 42 -7.17 5.42 -8.21
CA MET A 42 -5.94 4.64 -8.11
C MET A 42 -6.28 3.19 -8.45
N VAL A 43 -5.54 2.62 -9.41
CA VAL A 43 -5.72 1.23 -9.88
C VAL A 43 -4.48 0.43 -9.49
N LEU A 44 -4.65 -0.62 -8.70
CA LEU A 44 -3.58 -1.51 -8.30
C LEU A 44 -3.76 -2.86 -9.02
N PRO A 45 -2.88 -3.22 -9.98
CA PRO A 45 -2.86 -4.56 -10.56
C PRO A 45 -2.49 -5.58 -9.49
N LEU A 46 -3.21 -6.69 -9.42
CA LEU A 46 -3.00 -7.76 -8.47
C LEU A 46 -2.84 -9.11 -9.20
N PRO A 47 -1.77 -9.87 -8.95
CA PRO A 47 -1.59 -11.20 -9.54
C PRO A 47 -2.50 -12.21 -8.83
N THR A 48 -3.80 -12.10 -9.04
CA THR A 48 -4.77 -13.12 -8.64
C THR A 48 -4.70 -14.31 -9.60
N PRO A 49 -5.17 -15.51 -9.21
CA PRO A 49 -5.43 -16.58 -10.15
C PRO A 49 -6.31 -16.08 -11.31
N ALA A 50 -6.04 -16.55 -12.52
CA ALA A 50 -6.81 -16.16 -13.70
C ALA A 50 -8.29 -16.51 -13.49
N ALA A 51 -9.20 -15.64 -13.95
CA ALA A 51 -10.64 -15.80 -13.77
C ALA A 51 -11.09 -15.95 -12.30
N SER A 52 -10.42 -15.25 -11.37
CA SER A 52 -10.88 -15.16 -9.98
C SER A 52 -12.32 -14.62 -9.91
N PRO A 53 -13.16 -15.12 -8.98
CA PRO A 53 -14.52 -14.60 -8.81
C PRO A 53 -14.53 -13.16 -8.28
N GLU A 54 -15.67 -12.48 -8.38
CA GLU A 54 -15.84 -11.07 -7.95
C GLU A 54 -15.58 -10.84 -6.46
N ASP A 55 -15.77 -11.87 -5.64
CA ASP A 55 -15.57 -11.86 -4.18
C ASP A 55 -14.18 -12.37 -3.76
N ALA A 56 -13.28 -12.62 -4.72
CA ALA A 56 -11.94 -13.12 -4.44
C ALA A 56 -11.12 -12.15 -3.57
N LEU A 57 -11.33 -10.85 -3.73
CA LEU A 57 -10.70 -9.81 -2.92
C LEU A 57 -11.63 -9.36 -1.80
N ARG A 58 -11.09 -9.27 -0.58
CA ARG A 58 -11.82 -8.79 0.60
C ARG A 58 -11.18 -7.51 1.11
N PHE A 59 -11.91 -6.40 1.05
CA PHE A 59 -11.47 -5.13 1.65
C PHE A 59 -11.56 -5.22 3.18
N ILE A 60 -10.61 -4.55 3.84
CA ILE A 60 -10.51 -4.52 5.31
C ILE A 60 -10.53 -3.06 5.72
N ASP A 61 -11.44 -2.72 6.62
CA ASP A 61 -11.58 -1.35 7.09
C ASP A 61 -10.50 -1.02 8.14
N LEU A 62 -9.61 -0.10 7.76
CA LEU A 62 -8.59 0.49 8.65
C LEU A 62 -8.85 1.97 8.94
N HIS A 63 -10.08 2.46 8.75
CA HIS A 63 -10.43 3.84 9.12
C HIS A 63 -10.13 4.14 10.59
N GLY A 64 -10.31 3.15 11.48
CA GLY A 64 -9.95 3.24 12.90
C GLY A 64 -8.45 3.13 13.21
N TYR A 65 -7.59 2.84 12.21
CA TYR A 65 -6.16 2.63 12.42
C TYR A 65 -5.25 3.45 11.50
N GLU A 66 -5.44 4.77 11.50
CA GLU A 66 -4.67 5.69 10.66
C GLU A 66 -3.14 5.65 10.90
N TYR A 67 -2.73 5.22 12.09
CA TYR A 67 -1.32 5.14 12.51
C TYR A 67 -0.63 3.82 12.14
N PHE A 68 -1.29 2.92 11.40
CA PHE A 68 -0.74 1.61 11.01
C PHE A 68 0.74 1.65 10.58
N PHE A 69 1.07 2.50 9.60
CA PHE A 69 2.46 2.62 9.12
C PHE A 69 3.38 3.42 10.04
N VAL A 70 2.84 4.31 10.87
CA VAL A 70 3.62 5.00 11.91
C VAL A 70 4.09 3.98 12.96
N ASP A 71 3.21 3.07 13.33
CA ASP A 71 3.53 1.98 14.24
C ASP A 71 4.55 1.01 13.64
N LEU A 72 4.39 0.59 12.38
CA LEU A 72 5.40 -0.23 11.70
C LEU A 72 6.80 0.42 11.69
N GLU A 73 6.88 1.73 11.47
CA GLU A 73 8.15 2.47 11.46
C GLU A 73 8.86 2.43 12.83
N ARG A 74 8.11 2.36 13.94
CA ARG A 74 8.69 2.27 15.30
C ARG A 74 9.49 0.98 15.52
N GLY A 75 9.31 -0.04 14.67
CA GLY A 75 10.13 -1.25 14.67
C GLY A 75 11.58 -1.03 14.22
N PHE A 76 11.91 0.15 13.66
CA PHE A 76 13.18 0.44 13.00
C PHE A 76 13.81 1.76 13.46
N PRO A 77 14.13 1.91 14.76
CA PRO A 77 14.76 3.13 15.25
C PRO A 77 16.09 3.39 14.54
N ASP A 78 16.44 4.66 14.37
CA ASP A 78 17.75 5.04 13.85
C ASP A 78 18.79 4.83 14.97
N PRO A 79 19.86 4.03 14.76
CA PRO A 79 20.89 3.83 15.77
C PRO A 79 21.54 5.16 16.23
N ASP A 80 21.54 6.21 15.41
CA ASP A 80 22.09 7.52 15.76
C ASP A 80 21.13 8.43 16.54
N ALA A 81 19.84 8.10 16.60
CA ALA A 81 18.85 8.90 17.36
C ALA A 81 19.06 8.83 18.88
N THR A 82 19.81 7.83 19.36
CA THR A 82 20.19 7.70 20.79
C THR A 82 21.29 8.65 21.25
N ALA A 83 21.95 9.40 20.35
CA ALA A 83 23.03 10.33 20.70
C ALA A 83 22.55 11.75 21.09
N TRP A 84 21.26 12.08 20.92
CA TRP A 84 20.69 13.37 21.33
C TRP A 84 19.85 13.24 22.61
N ARG A 85 20.50 13.01 23.75
CA ARG A 85 19.92 13.40 25.05
C ARG A 85 20.06 14.91 25.22
N GLY A 86 19.25 15.66 24.47
CA GLY A 86 19.03 17.09 24.65
C GLY A 86 18.00 17.36 25.74
N VAL A 87 18.29 18.35 26.59
CA VAL A 87 17.52 18.78 27.76
C VAL A 87 16.05 19.07 27.41
N ALA A 88 15.12 18.63 28.26
CA ALA A 88 13.68 18.81 28.09
C ALA A 88 13.28 20.31 28.04
N PRO A 89 12.45 20.75 27.07
CA PRO A 89 11.84 22.07 27.13
C PRO A 89 10.58 22.05 28.02
N ALA A 90 10.37 23.18 28.70
CA ALA A 90 9.24 23.42 29.59
C ALA A 90 7.89 23.46 28.87
N THR A 91 6.84 23.07 29.60
CA THR A 91 5.43 23.02 29.20
C THR A 91 4.90 24.38 28.73
N ALA A 92 4.35 24.45 27.51
CA ALA A 92 3.56 25.58 27.02
C ALA A 92 2.05 25.25 27.03
N ALA A 93 1.23 26.24 27.39
CA ALA A 93 -0.22 26.11 27.57
C ALA A 93 -1.00 26.01 26.24
N ALA A 94 -2.14 25.32 26.30
CA ALA A 94 -2.99 24.97 25.16
C ALA A 94 -3.84 26.15 24.63
N ALA A 95 -3.93 26.26 23.30
CA ALA A 95 -4.84 27.15 22.58
C ALA A 95 -6.23 26.47 22.35
N PRO A 96 -7.31 27.24 22.13
CA PRO A 96 -8.68 26.69 22.08
C PRO A 96 -8.96 25.84 20.81
N VAL A 97 -9.81 24.85 21.00
CA VAL A 97 -10.15 23.77 20.05
C VAL A 97 -11.37 24.16 19.20
N PRO A 98 -11.30 24.12 17.86
CA PRO A 98 -12.49 24.10 17.00
C PRO A 98 -13.20 22.74 17.08
N LEU A 99 -14.54 22.73 17.12
CA LEU A 99 -15.35 21.50 17.09
C LEU A 99 -15.35 20.82 15.70
N ALA A 100 -15.59 19.51 15.74
CA ALA A 100 -15.21 18.52 14.74
C ALA A 100 -15.85 18.65 13.35
N VAL A 101 -15.02 18.46 12.32
CA VAL A 101 -15.46 17.99 11.00
C VAL A 101 -15.21 16.49 10.96
N VAL A 102 -16.24 15.70 10.73
CA VAL A 102 -16.15 14.24 10.55
C VAL A 102 -16.43 13.93 9.09
N GLU A 103 -15.38 13.66 8.33
CA GLU A 103 -15.48 12.94 7.06
C GLU A 103 -15.17 11.47 7.31
N VAL A 104 -16.12 10.58 7.03
CA VAL A 104 -15.95 9.13 7.21
C VAL A 104 -15.64 8.47 5.88
N GLY A 105 -14.44 7.90 5.78
CA GLY A 105 -13.91 7.24 4.60
C GLY A 105 -13.32 8.20 3.56
N ALA A 106 -12.09 7.93 3.13
CA ALA A 106 -11.40 8.77 2.13
C ALA A 106 -11.62 8.32 0.68
N PHE A 107 -12.20 7.13 0.46
CA PHE A 107 -12.30 6.51 -0.85
C PHE A 107 -13.47 5.51 -0.95
N VAL A 108 -13.88 5.22 -2.19
CA VAL A 108 -14.74 4.07 -2.53
C VAL A 108 -13.87 3.02 -3.21
N ALA A 109 -13.97 1.76 -2.80
CA ALA A 109 -13.14 0.68 -3.32
C ALA A 109 -13.96 -0.35 -4.12
N SER A 110 -13.37 -0.96 -5.14
CA SER A 110 -13.97 -2.04 -5.92
C SER A 110 -12.90 -3.02 -6.40
N PHE A 111 -13.27 -4.29 -6.53
CA PHE A 111 -12.44 -5.28 -7.20
C PHE A 111 -12.93 -5.50 -8.62
N VAL A 112 -12.00 -5.46 -9.57
CA VAL A 112 -12.25 -5.69 -11.00
C VAL A 112 -11.52 -6.99 -11.38
N PRO A 113 -12.23 -8.11 -11.59
CA PRO A 113 -11.58 -9.42 -11.78
C PRO A 113 -10.78 -9.53 -13.07
N THR A 114 -11.23 -8.86 -14.14
CA THR A 114 -10.58 -8.89 -15.45
C THR A 114 -10.56 -7.49 -16.08
N ARG A 115 -9.67 -7.27 -17.05
CA ARG A 115 -9.66 -6.00 -17.81
C ARG A 115 -11.02 -5.68 -18.45
N ALA A 116 -11.76 -6.68 -18.92
CA ALA A 116 -13.06 -6.48 -19.55
C ALA A 116 -14.11 -5.90 -18.57
N ASP A 117 -13.97 -6.19 -17.27
CA ASP A 117 -14.88 -5.73 -16.22
C ASP A 117 -14.73 -4.23 -15.90
N PHE A 118 -13.66 -3.56 -16.34
CA PHE A 118 -13.55 -2.08 -16.21
C PHE A 118 -14.71 -1.35 -16.87
N THR A 119 -15.34 -1.95 -17.89
CA THR A 119 -16.53 -1.40 -18.56
C THR A 119 -17.73 -1.21 -17.62
N ARG A 120 -17.70 -1.81 -16.43
CA ARG A 120 -18.73 -1.72 -15.39
C ARG A 120 -18.50 -0.58 -14.39
N LEU A 121 -17.29 0.01 -14.35
CA LEU A 121 -16.99 1.18 -13.50
C LEU A 121 -17.47 2.48 -14.17
N ASP A 122 -17.60 3.58 -13.44
CA ASP A 122 -17.75 4.90 -14.09
C ASP A 122 -16.53 5.19 -14.98
N ALA A 123 -16.73 5.78 -16.16
CA ALA A 123 -15.68 6.03 -17.15
C ALA A 123 -14.50 6.85 -16.59
N ARG A 124 -14.75 7.74 -15.61
CA ARG A 124 -13.72 8.55 -14.94
C ARG A 124 -12.74 7.73 -14.10
N PHE A 125 -13.10 6.50 -13.76
CA PHE A 125 -12.33 5.59 -12.90
C PHE A 125 -11.70 4.42 -13.67
N ARG A 126 -11.65 4.52 -15.00
CA ARG A 126 -11.03 3.53 -15.87
C ARG A 126 -9.70 4.05 -16.40
N LEU A 127 -8.71 3.17 -16.51
CA LEU A 127 -7.55 3.46 -17.34
C LEU A 127 -7.92 3.29 -18.83
N PRO A 128 -7.36 4.08 -19.75
CA PRO A 128 -7.55 3.88 -21.18
C PRO A 128 -7.07 2.50 -21.64
N ASP A 129 -7.76 1.90 -22.62
CA ASP A 129 -7.37 0.59 -23.17
C ASP A 129 -5.93 0.57 -23.69
N ALA A 130 -5.51 1.63 -24.37
CA ALA A 130 -4.15 1.78 -24.86
C ALA A 130 -3.09 1.72 -23.73
N THR A 131 -3.43 2.17 -22.52
CA THR A 131 -2.55 2.07 -21.35
C THR A 131 -2.38 0.61 -20.91
N PHE A 132 -3.45 -0.19 -20.94
CA PHE A 132 -3.35 -1.62 -20.66
C PHE A 132 -2.62 -2.39 -21.76
N ASP A 133 -2.76 -1.98 -23.02
CA ASP A 133 -2.04 -2.60 -24.14
C ASP A 133 -0.51 -2.45 -24.01
N ALA A 134 -0.06 -1.34 -23.40
CA ALA A 134 1.35 -1.13 -23.04
C ALA A 134 1.82 -1.99 -21.86
N LEU A 135 0.91 -2.72 -21.19
CA LEU A 135 1.17 -3.54 -20.00
C LEU A 135 0.69 -4.98 -20.20
N PRO A 136 1.21 -5.72 -21.19
CA PRO A 136 0.74 -7.07 -21.52
C PRO A 136 0.86 -8.06 -20.35
N ARG A 137 1.75 -7.78 -19.39
CA ARG A 137 1.90 -8.53 -18.14
C ARG A 137 0.64 -8.54 -17.27
N TYR A 138 -0.23 -7.54 -17.36
CA TYR A 138 -1.47 -7.45 -16.55
C TYR A 138 -2.71 -8.00 -17.26
N ARG A 139 -2.54 -8.68 -18.40
CA ARG A 139 -3.66 -9.19 -19.22
C ARG A 139 -4.62 -10.11 -18.46
N ASP A 140 -4.12 -10.82 -17.46
CA ASP A 140 -4.84 -11.83 -16.69
C ASP A 140 -4.85 -11.50 -15.18
N TYR A 141 -4.54 -10.26 -14.82
CA TYR A 141 -4.57 -9.77 -13.43
C TYR A 141 -5.99 -9.36 -13.05
N GLY A 142 -6.28 -9.41 -11.75
CA GLY A 142 -7.36 -8.63 -11.14
C GLY A 142 -6.87 -7.24 -10.73
N PHE A 143 -7.77 -6.35 -10.36
CA PHE A 143 -7.42 -4.98 -9.99
C PHE A 143 -8.19 -4.51 -8.77
N ALA A 144 -7.50 -3.97 -7.76
CA ALA A 144 -8.14 -3.16 -6.73
C ALA A 144 -8.20 -1.72 -7.21
N VAL A 145 -9.41 -1.15 -7.25
CA VAL A 145 -9.66 0.21 -7.72
C VAL A 145 -10.18 1.06 -6.56
N PHE A 146 -9.51 2.17 -6.30
CA PHE A 146 -9.85 3.12 -5.24
C PHE A 146 -10.20 4.46 -5.87
N GLN A 147 -11.46 4.87 -5.77
CA GLN A 147 -11.94 6.18 -6.20
C GLN A 147 -11.59 7.21 -5.13
N LEU A 148 -10.74 8.16 -5.50
CA LEU A 148 -10.18 9.18 -4.63
C LEU A 148 -10.79 10.55 -4.96
N ARG A 149 -10.97 11.38 -3.94
CA ARG A 149 -11.53 12.73 -4.09
C ARG A 149 -10.48 13.70 -4.68
N ALA A 150 -10.95 14.83 -5.21
CA ALA A 150 -10.07 15.95 -5.54
C ALA A 150 -9.46 16.57 -4.26
N GLY A 151 -8.43 17.38 -4.43
CA GLY A 151 -7.70 18.07 -3.37
C GLY A 151 -6.49 17.26 -2.88
N GLU A 152 -6.15 17.47 -1.61
CA GLU A 152 -5.07 16.78 -0.90
C GLU A 152 -5.62 16.14 0.39
N PRO A 153 -6.59 15.21 0.29
CA PRO A 153 -7.21 14.65 1.47
C PRO A 153 -6.26 13.69 2.18
N LYS A 154 -6.42 13.58 3.50
CA LYS A 154 -5.77 12.53 4.28
C LYS A 154 -6.41 11.19 3.94
N VAL A 155 -5.64 10.26 3.37
CA VAL A 155 -6.09 8.91 3.07
C VAL A 155 -5.63 7.98 4.19
N HIS A 156 -6.59 7.40 4.92
CA HIS A 156 -6.28 6.31 5.84
C HIS A 156 -5.77 5.08 5.05
N PRO A 157 -5.03 4.16 5.68
CA PRO A 157 -4.52 2.98 5.00
C PRO A 157 -5.62 2.19 4.27
N MET A 158 -5.36 1.84 3.01
CA MET A 158 -6.19 1.00 2.16
C MET A 158 -5.77 -0.45 2.34
N ALA A 159 -6.60 -1.28 2.95
CA ALA A 159 -6.26 -2.68 3.23
C ALA A 159 -7.19 -3.66 2.52
N PHE A 160 -6.63 -4.78 2.06
CA PHE A 160 -7.38 -5.88 1.49
C PHE A 160 -6.60 -7.20 1.56
N SER A 161 -7.32 -8.32 1.43
CA SER A 161 -6.73 -9.64 1.15
C SER A 161 -7.14 -10.13 -0.22
N PHE A 162 -6.25 -10.84 -0.91
CA PHE A 162 -6.53 -11.45 -2.21
C PHE A 162 -5.80 -12.81 -2.34
N PRO A 163 -6.30 -13.76 -3.14
CA PRO A 163 -5.60 -15.01 -3.42
C PRO A 163 -4.34 -14.72 -4.24
N ARG A 164 -3.21 -15.33 -3.86
CA ARG A 164 -1.97 -15.21 -4.62
C ARG A 164 -2.00 -16.16 -5.81
N ARG A 165 -1.56 -15.67 -6.97
CA ARG A 165 -1.24 -16.54 -8.11
C ARG A 165 -0.02 -17.41 -7.84
N ASP A 166 1.00 -16.84 -7.19
CA ASP A 166 2.22 -17.52 -6.81
C ASP A 166 2.32 -17.60 -5.28
N PRO A 167 2.15 -18.78 -4.67
CA PRO A 167 2.27 -18.94 -3.21
C PRO A 167 3.71 -18.75 -2.72
N GLY A 168 4.71 -18.84 -3.61
CA GLY A 168 6.12 -18.65 -3.30
C GLY A 168 6.59 -17.20 -3.33
N ALA A 169 5.67 -16.23 -3.47
CA ALA A 169 6.04 -14.81 -3.49
C ALA A 169 5.05 -13.90 -2.75
N LEU A 170 5.57 -12.79 -2.25
CA LEU A 170 4.81 -11.59 -1.91
C LEU A 170 4.90 -10.58 -3.04
N PHE A 171 3.76 -10.01 -3.40
CA PHE A 171 3.65 -9.01 -4.46
C PHE A 171 3.37 -7.62 -3.90
N PHE A 172 4.09 -6.62 -4.41
CA PHE A 172 3.88 -5.21 -4.10
C PHE A 172 3.61 -4.45 -5.41
N PRO A 173 2.43 -3.82 -5.57
CA PRO A 173 2.13 -2.98 -6.72
C PRO A 173 2.95 -1.70 -6.62
N THR A 174 4.07 -1.65 -7.33
CA THR A 174 5.02 -0.52 -7.33
C THR A 174 5.26 0.05 -8.73
N VAL A 175 4.65 -0.53 -9.77
CA VAL A 175 4.67 0.06 -11.10
C VAL A 175 4.00 1.44 -11.10
N HIS A 176 4.53 2.31 -11.93
CA HIS A 176 4.09 3.68 -12.10
C HIS A 176 3.54 3.91 -13.51
N ILE A 177 2.38 4.55 -13.61
CA ILE A 177 1.76 4.98 -14.87
C ILE A 177 1.31 6.42 -14.69
N HIS A 178 1.86 7.33 -15.50
CA HIS A 178 1.50 8.74 -15.45
C HIS A 178 0.91 9.15 -16.78
N ASP A 179 -0.23 9.86 -16.75
CA ASP A 179 -0.91 10.36 -17.94
C ASP A 179 -1.15 9.27 -19.02
N GLY A 180 -1.40 8.04 -18.58
CA GLY A 180 -1.64 6.87 -19.44
C GLY A 180 -0.39 6.28 -20.10
N VAL A 181 0.81 6.78 -19.76
CA VAL A 181 2.09 6.35 -20.31
C VAL A 181 2.87 5.53 -19.29
N VAL A 182 3.48 4.44 -19.77
CA VAL A 182 4.39 3.59 -19.00
C VAL A 182 5.81 3.97 -19.40
N HIS A 183 6.55 4.53 -18.45
CA HIS A 183 7.97 4.81 -18.64
C HIS A 183 8.82 3.61 -18.20
N GLU A 184 9.99 3.39 -18.82
CA GLU A 184 10.93 2.33 -18.41
C GLU A 184 11.46 2.56 -16.99
N ARG A 185 11.59 3.82 -16.58
CA ARG A 185 12.08 4.25 -15.28
C ARG A 185 11.12 5.26 -14.66
N ALA A 186 11.10 5.32 -13.35
CA ALA A 186 10.24 6.23 -12.62
C ALA A 186 10.87 6.63 -11.28
N GLY A 187 10.45 7.78 -10.75
CA GLY A 187 10.80 8.22 -9.40
C GLY A 187 10.06 7.42 -8.33
N PHE A 188 10.80 6.84 -7.41
CA PHE A 188 10.31 6.14 -6.22
C PHE A 188 10.59 6.94 -4.96
N ASP A 189 9.56 7.04 -4.12
CA ASP A 189 9.65 7.43 -2.70
C ASP A 189 8.76 6.48 -1.90
N HIS A 190 9.22 5.21 -1.78
CA HIS A 190 8.44 4.13 -1.19
C HIS A 190 9.16 3.53 0.01
N VAL A 191 8.37 3.16 1.02
CA VAL A 191 8.79 2.26 2.09
C VAL A 191 7.93 1.01 2.01
N LEU A 192 8.57 -0.13 1.81
CA LEU A 192 7.90 -1.43 1.77
C LEU A 192 8.12 -2.15 3.10
N TYR A 193 7.07 -2.80 3.58
CA TYR A 193 7.03 -3.58 4.80
C TYR A 193 6.56 -5.00 4.50
N ALA A 194 7.19 -6.00 5.13
CA ALA A 194 6.83 -7.39 4.93
C ALA A 194 6.84 -8.18 6.24
N GLN A 195 5.90 -9.11 6.37
CA GLN A 195 6.07 -10.27 7.26
C GLN A 195 6.02 -11.54 6.40
N ALA A 196 6.82 -12.52 6.77
CA ALA A 196 6.66 -13.89 6.28
C ALA A 196 6.32 -14.81 7.44
N GLU A 197 5.93 -16.04 7.10
CA GLU A 197 5.62 -17.04 8.10
C GLU A 197 6.88 -17.43 8.87
N ARG A 198 6.74 -17.93 10.09
CA ARG A 198 7.89 -18.26 10.97
C ARG A 198 8.92 -19.18 10.30
N ASP A 199 8.46 -20.08 9.44
CA ASP A 199 9.30 -21.06 8.76
C ASP A 199 9.72 -20.61 7.35
N THR A 200 9.17 -19.50 6.86
CA THR A 200 9.58 -18.91 5.58
C THR A 200 10.42 -17.67 5.82
N ARG A 201 11.72 -17.74 5.55
CA ARG A 201 12.54 -16.53 5.50
C ARG A 201 12.36 -15.95 4.11
N PRO A 202 11.85 -14.73 3.95
CA PRO A 202 11.86 -14.15 2.62
C PRO A 202 13.32 -14.03 2.18
N ALA A 203 13.59 -14.18 0.89
CA ALA A 203 14.91 -13.95 0.33
C ALA A 203 15.18 -12.43 0.35
N LEU A 204 15.43 -11.92 1.56
CA LEU A 204 15.25 -10.53 1.91
C LEU A 204 16.42 -9.65 1.56
N GLY A 205 17.59 -10.19 1.17
CA GLY A 205 18.74 -9.39 0.75
C GLY A 205 18.98 -8.15 1.63
N GLU A 206 18.69 -6.97 1.07
CA GLU A 206 18.89 -5.65 1.67
C GLU A 206 17.78 -5.18 2.64
N TRP A 207 16.75 -5.99 2.90
CA TRP A 207 15.67 -5.62 3.81
C TRP A 207 16.17 -5.67 5.26
N ARG A 208 15.90 -4.61 6.01
CA ARG A 208 16.19 -4.53 7.43
C ARG A 208 15.10 -5.24 8.21
N GLU A 209 15.45 -6.02 9.22
CA GLU A 209 14.51 -6.60 10.19
C GLU A 209 14.25 -5.63 11.37
N SER A 210 13.05 -5.64 11.92
CA SER A 210 12.69 -4.85 13.11
C SER A 210 13.46 -5.34 14.34
N GLU A 211 13.69 -4.48 15.32
CA GLU A 211 14.46 -4.88 16.52
C GLU A 211 13.69 -5.81 17.47
N ARG A 212 12.35 -5.76 17.40
CA ARG A 212 11.43 -6.52 18.24
C ARG A 212 10.31 -7.12 17.38
N PRO A 213 9.53 -8.09 17.89
CA PRO A 213 8.30 -8.54 17.25
C PRO A 213 7.26 -7.43 17.11
N ALA A 214 6.35 -7.57 16.15
CA ALA A 214 5.37 -6.55 15.82
C ALA A 214 4.46 -6.16 16.99
N SER A 215 4.14 -7.09 17.91
CA SER A 215 3.34 -6.83 19.11
C SER A 215 3.94 -5.78 20.03
N ALA A 216 5.23 -5.45 19.89
CA ALA A 216 5.91 -4.46 20.70
C ALA A 216 5.71 -3.02 20.20
N PHE A 217 5.15 -2.83 19.01
CA PHE A 217 5.00 -1.50 18.38
C PHE A 217 3.74 -1.32 17.52
N VAL A 218 3.02 -2.39 17.17
CA VAL A 218 1.73 -2.37 16.46
C VAL A 218 0.58 -2.57 17.44
N ASP A 219 -0.48 -1.78 17.29
CA ASP A 219 -1.77 -2.01 17.92
C ASP A 219 -2.50 -3.16 17.21
N LEU A 220 -2.36 -4.36 17.76
CA LEU A 220 -2.93 -5.58 17.18
C LEU A 220 -4.47 -5.60 17.21
N ASN A 221 -5.11 -4.86 18.12
CA ASN A 221 -6.57 -4.80 18.19
C ASN A 221 -7.12 -4.04 16.98
N HIS A 222 -6.45 -2.97 16.58
CA HIS A 222 -6.83 -2.17 15.41
C HIS A 222 -6.23 -2.71 14.09
N ALA A 223 -5.24 -3.61 14.15
CA ALA A 223 -4.64 -4.24 12.97
C ALA A 223 -5.55 -5.26 12.25
N ALA A 224 -6.73 -5.58 12.78
CA ALA A 224 -7.72 -6.46 12.16
C ALA A 224 -7.15 -7.83 11.68
N GLY A 225 -6.17 -8.39 12.41
CA GLY A 225 -5.50 -9.64 12.05
C GLY A 225 -4.50 -9.57 10.89
N ILE A 226 -4.28 -8.39 10.30
CA ILE A 226 -3.35 -8.17 9.19
C ILE A 226 -1.90 -8.42 9.61
N VAL A 227 -1.55 -8.11 10.87
CA VAL A 227 -0.20 -8.21 11.40
C VAL A 227 -0.06 -9.41 12.32
N ALA A 228 0.98 -10.22 12.13
CA ALA A 228 1.39 -11.27 13.06
C ALA A 228 2.15 -10.61 14.19
N GLY A 229 1.55 -10.53 15.38
CA GLY A 229 2.16 -9.88 16.54
C GLY A 229 3.48 -10.53 16.98
N ASP A 230 3.59 -11.84 16.84
CA ASP A 230 4.72 -12.64 17.28
C ASP A 230 5.87 -12.70 16.26
N ALA A 231 5.67 -12.18 15.05
CA ALA A 231 6.68 -12.11 14.00
C ALA A 231 7.33 -10.73 13.93
N HIS A 232 8.58 -10.69 13.47
CA HIS A 232 9.24 -9.43 13.12
C HIS A 232 8.65 -8.85 11.83
N VAL A 233 8.87 -7.56 11.62
CA VAL A 233 8.56 -6.86 10.38
C VAL A 233 9.88 -6.60 9.66
N HIS A 234 9.88 -6.70 8.34
CA HIS A 234 11.01 -6.35 7.50
C HIS A 234 10.69 -5.10 6.70
N ARG A 235 11.68 -4.23 6.48
CA ARG A 235 11.53 -2.96 5.78
C ARG A 235 12.55 -2.83 4.66
N SER A 236 12.09 -2.35 3.51
CA SER A 236 12.94 -1.90 2.41
C SER A 236 12.52 -0.51 1.94
N VAL A 237 13.48 0.25 1.42
CA VAL A 237 13.25 1.61 0.92
C VAL A 237 13.56 1.63 -0.57
N LEU A 238 12.57 2.00 -1.39
CA LEU A 238 12.77 2.28 -2.81
C LEU A 238 12.82 3.79 -2.99
N ARG A 239 13.98 4.33 -3.31
CA ARG A 239 14.18 5.77 -3.44
C ARG A 239 14.99 6.13 -4.68
N GLY A 240 14.56 7.19 -5.36
CA GLY A 240 15.22 7.74 -6.54
C GLY A 240 14.64 7.22 -7.84
N ASP A 241 15.34 7.45 -8.95
CA ASP A 241 14.95 6.97 -10.26
C ASP A 241 15.34 5.48 -10.41
N LEU A 242 14.36 4.59 -10.53
CA LEU A 242 14.55 3.14 -10.59
C LEU A 242 13.80 2.55 -11.79
N ILE A 243 14.12 1.30 -12.13
CA ILE A 243 13.37 0.54 -13.14
C ILE A 243 11.90 0.45 -12.72
N ASN A 244 11.00 0.82 -13.62
CA ASN A 244 9.58 0.88 -13.37
C ASN A 244 8.94 -0.52 -13.45
N ARG A 245 8.96 -1.24 -12.33
CA ARG A 245 8.36 -2.56 -12.20
C ARG A 245 7.80 -2.76 -10.80
N ASP A 246 6.79 -3.63 -10.69
CA ASP A 246 6.35 -4.15 -9.40
C ASP A 246 7.47 -4.88 -8.67
N THR A 247 7.37 -4.89 -7.34
CA THR A 247 8.33 -5.55 -6.47
C THR A 247 7.77 -6.92 -6.05
N LEU A 248 8.60 -7.95 -6.18
CA LEU A 248 8.31 -9.31 -5.76
C LEU A 248 9.35 -9.73 -4.72
N ILE A 249 8.91 -10.37 -3.65
CA ILE A 249 9.79 -11.00 -2.66
C ILE A 249 9.52 -12.50 -2.70
N ALA A 250 10.55 -13.30 -2.98
CA ALA A 250 10.43 -14.74 -2.87
C ALA A 250 10.31 -15.15 -1.39
N LEU A 251 9.36 -16.03 -1.11
CA LEU A 251 9.20 -16.73 0.16
C LEU A 251 9.94 -18.06 0.01
N ALA A 252 11.00 -18.25 0.78
CA ALA A 252 11.77 -19.50 0.82
C ALA A 252 11.24 -20.42 1.90
#